data_AF-A0A957UK61-F1
#
_entry.id   AF-A0A957UK61-F1
#
_cell.length_a   1.000
_cell.length_b   1.000
_cell.length_c   1.000
_cell.angle_alpha   90.00
_cell.angle_beta   90.00
_cell.angle_gamma   90.00
#
_symmetry.space_group_name_H-M   'P 1'
#
loop_
_entity.id
_entity.type
_entity.pdbx_description
1 polymer ?
#
loop_
_entity_poly.entity_id
_entity_poly.type
_entity_poly.pdbx_seq_one_letter_code
_entity_poly.pdbx_strand_id
1 'polypeptide(L)'
;QRGLSYFVRRDDLLLIFVNTMWSGLGGEGRVETAWLAQTLRDHTDARHKLVLGHHPVHPINGYAGEYQRTIEEEAGRAFWQILVEHNVLAYLCSHIMAFDVQVQQGVLQILTGGAGTLPLTPATEYLHAVQCALDADGLRYQVLDTSGQAREWLRWPLALPSESAWQELTHGVQDAPFVLPNAEAAGDAHLVIWRFEGIAAHAADGTPQTLLSMWNAGPQLAPFWIGLMGAEQRVALLLSPEPGRSPRYWLGP
;
A
#
# COMPACT_ATOMS: atom_id res chain seq x y z
N GLN A 1 -22.73 -10.97 17.72
CA GLN A 1 -23.08 -10.47 16.37
C GLN A 1 -23.16 -11.67 15.42
N ARG A 2 -24.15 -11.75 14.52
CA ARG A 2 -24.31 -12.84 13.54
C ARG A 2 -24.52 -12.22 12.15
N GLY A 3 -23.98 -12.85 11.10
CA GLY A 3 -24.20 -12.44 9.70
C GLY A 3 -23.40 -11.22 9.25
N LEU A 4 -22.39 -10.78 10.01
CA LEU A 4 -21.50 -9.69 9.60
C LEU A 4 -20.31 -10.16 8.76
N SER A 5 -19.99 -11.45 8.83
CA SER A 5 -19.10 -12.12 7.88
C SER A 5 -19.96 -12.91 6.89
N TYR A 6 -19.79 -12.65 5.60
CA TYR A 6 -20.55 -13.28 4.52
C TYR A 6 -19.80 -13.15 3.20
N PHE A 7 -20.26 -13.83 2.16
CA PHE A 7 -19.72 -13.65 0.81
C PHE A 7 -20.83 -13.44 -0.20
N VAL A 8 -20.46 -12.80 -1.31
CA VAL A 8 -21.29 -12.66 -2.50
C VAL A 8 -20.46 -13.15 -3.67
N ARG A 9 -21.05 -14.03 -4.49
CA ARG A 9 -20.43 -14.50 -5.72
C ARG A 9 -21.27 -14.10 -6.92
N ARG A 10 -20.60 -13.64 -7.98
CA ARG A 10 -21.17 -13.41 -9.30
C ARG A 10 -20.18 -13.90 -10.35
N ASP A 11 -20.53 -14.99 -11.02
CA ASP A 11 -19.66 -15.66 -12.00
C ASP A 11 -18.27 -15.94 -11.39
N ASP A 12 -17.22 -15.36 -11.95
CA ASP A 12 -15.82 -15.52 -11.53
C ASP A 12 -15.39 -14.53 -10.44
N LEU A 13 -16.28 -13.64 -9.99
CA LEU A 13 -16.02 -12.68 -8.92
C LEU A 13 -16.55 -13.21 -7.58
N LEU A 14 -15.66 -13.34 -6.61
CA LEU A 14 -15.95 -13.61 -5.21
C LEU A 14 -15.60 -12.39 -4.35
N LEU A 15 -16.60 -11.85 -3.66
CA LEU A 15 -16.45 -10.81 -2.65
C LEU A 15 -16.70 -11.44 -1.28
N ILE A 16 -15.74 -11.33 -0.37
CA ILE A 16 -15.85 -11.86 1.00
C ILE A 16 -15.77 -10.69 1.97
N PHE A 17 -16.77 -10.55 2.82
CA PHE A 17 -16.84 -9.52 3.85
C PHE A 17 -16.51 -10.17 5.19
N VAL A 18 -15.53 -9.62 5.90
CA VAL A 18 -15.07 -10.12 7.21
C VAL A 18 -15.34 -9.11 8.31
N ASN A 19 -15.88 -9.59 9.43
CA ASN A 19 -16.04 -8.76 10.61
C ASN A 19 -14.74 -8.69 11.41
N THR A 20 -13.99 -7.59 11.27
CA THR A 20 -12.76 -7.32 12.04
C THR A 20 -13.01 -6.78 13.46
N MET A 21 -14.27 -6.76 13.92
CA MET A 21 -14.66 -6.37 15.28
C MET A 21 -15.51 -7.45 15.95
N TRP A 22 -15.28 -8.72 15.64
CA TRP A 22 -16.14 -9.77 16.14
C TRP A 22 -15.98 -9.99 17.65
N SER A 23 -17.01 -9.61 18.39
CA SER A 23 -17.06 -9.76 19.85
C SER A 23 -16.89 -11.21 20.32
N GLY A 24 -17.21 -12.19 19.48
CA GLY A 24 -17.04 -13.62 19.79
C GLY A 24 -15.58 -14.08 19.88
N LEU A 25 -14.62 -13.30 19.35
CA LEU A 25 -13.18 -13.54 19.46
C LEU A 25 -12.45 -12.51 20.33
N GLY A 26 -13.18 -11.73 21.12
CA GLY A 26 -12.59 -10.70 21.98
C GLY A 26 -12.64 -9.28 21.40
N GLY A 27 -13.34 -9.06 20.28
CA GLY A 27 -13.67 -7.71 19.81
C GLY A 27 -12.77 -7.21 18.68
N GLU A 28 -12.26 -6.00 18.84
CA GLU A 28 -11.48 -5.28 17.82
C GLU A 28 -10.24 -6.07 17.37
N GLY A 29 -9.94 -6.02 16.07
CA GLY A 29 -8.74 -6.61 15.51
C GLY A 29 -8.74 -8.14 15.49
N ARG A 30 -9.91 -8.77 15.52
CA ARG A 30 -10.07 -10.23 15.47
C ARG A 30 -10.97 -10.64 14.31
N VAL A 31 -10.61 -11.73 13.63
CA VAL A 31 -11.27 -12.19 12.38
C VAL A 31 -11.56 -13.69 12.44
N GLU A 32 -12.68 -14.10 11.85
CA GLU A 32 -13.10 -15.50 11.70
C GLU A 32 -12.25 -16.26 10.65
N THR A 33 -10.97 -16.47 10.93
CA THR A 33 -10.00 -17.07 9.98
C THR A 33 -10.38 -18.47 9.51
N ALA A 34 -10.91 -19.33 10.38
CA ALA A 34 -11.35 -20.68 10.01
C ALA A 34 -12.50 -20.66 8.98
N TRP A 35 -13.46 -19.75 9.16
CA TRP A 35 -14.57 -19.57 8.23
C TRP A 35 -14.10 -18.99 6.89
N LEU A 36 -13.20 -18.01 6.93
CA LEU A 36 -12.59 -17.41 5.74
C LEU A 36 -11.85 -18.47 4.91
N ALA A 37 -10.98 -19.26 5.54
CA ALA A 37 -10.23 -20.32 4.87
C ALA A 37 -11.15 -21.38 4.25
N GLN A 38 -12.24 -21.75 4.94
CA GLN A 38 -13.24 -22.67 4.38
C GLN A 38 -13.95 -22.04 3.16
N THR A 39 -14.39 -20.80 3.26
CA THR A 39 -15.06 -20.08 2.16
C THR A 39 -14.16 -19.99 0.92
N LEU A 40 -12.88 -19.68 1.10
CA LEU A 40 -11.92 -19.61 0.00
C LEU A 40 -11.61 -20.99 -0.61
N ARG A 41 -11.62 -22.07 0.19
CA ARG A 41 -11.51 -23.46 -0.31
C ARG A 41 -12.72 -23.87 -1.14
N ASP A 42 -13.91 -23.50 -0.71
CA ASP A 42 -15.16 -23.82 -1.40
C ASP A 42 -15.36 -23.04 -2.71
N HIS A 43 -14.56 -21.98 -2.92
CA HIS A 43 -14.59 -21.12 -4.11
C HIS A 43 -13.20 -20.98 -4.76
N THR A 44 -12.45 -22.07 -4.80
CA THR A 44 -11.11 -22.11 -5.42
C THR A 44 -11.13 -21.75 -6.90
N ASP A 45 -12.23 -22.02 -7.57
CA ASP A 45 -12.49 -21.78 -8.99
C ASP A 45 -12.76 -20.31 -9.35
N ALA A 46 -13.07 -19.44 -8.37
CA ALA A 46 -13.27 -18.02 -8.63
C ALA A 46 -11.94 -17.37 -9.07
N ARG A 47 -11.93 -16.76 -10.26
CA ARG A 47 -10.74 -16.08 -10.80
C ARG A 47 -10.37 -14.84 -9.99
N HIS A 48 -11.37 -14.09 -9.55
CA HIS A 48 -11.18 -12.83 -8.85
C HIS A 48 -11.72 -12.92 -7.44
N LYS A 49 -10.84 -12.79 -6.44
CA LYS A 49 -11.19 -12.87 -5.02
C LYS A 49 -10.82 -11.56 -4.34
N LEU A 50 -11.80 -10.86 -3.80
CA LEU A 50 -11.61 -9.65 -2.99
C LEU A 50 -12.12 -9.92 -1.58
N VAL A 51 -11.31 -9.57 -0.58
CA VAL A 51 -11.71 -9.64 0.83
C VAL A 51 -11.88 -8.21 1.33
N LEU A 52 -12.94 -7.94 2.08
CA LEU A 52 -13.29 -6.62 2.58
C LEU A 52 -13.42 -6.68 4.10
N GLY A 53 -12.74 -5.79 4.80
CA GLY A 53 -12.79 -5.67 6.26
C GLY A 53 -12.70 -4.21 6.71
N HIS A 54 -12.80 -3.97 8.02
CA HIS A 54 -12.71 -2.61 8.54
C HIS A 54 -11.27 -2.21 8.85
N HIS A 55 -10.54 -3.02 9.62
CA HIS A 55 -9.18 -2.70 10.07
C HIS A 55 -8.11 -3.15 9.06
N PRO A 56 -7.03 -2.37 8.84
CA PRO A 56 -5.88 -2.84 8.07
C PRO A 56 -5.12 -3.94 8.83
N VAL A 57 -4.44 -4.82 8.10
CA VAL A 57 -3.50 -5.80 8.67
C VAL A 57 -2.14 -5.15 8.85
N HIS A 58 -1.63 -4.54 7.78
CA HIS A 58 -0.33 -3.88 7.78
C HIS A 58 -0.44 -2.42 8.22
N PRO A 59 0.56 -1.88 8.92
CA PRO A 59 0.59 -0.48 9.36
C PRO A 59 0.46 0.51 8.20
N ILE A 60 -0.04 1.71 8.49
CA ILE A 60 -0.29 2.76 7.50
C ILE A 60 0.72 3.86 7.72
N ASN A 61 1.45 4.23 6.68
CA ASN A 61 2.50 5.24 6.79
C ASN A 61 1.92 6.58 7.26
N GLY A 62 2.66 7.27 8.14
CA GLY A 62 2.19 8.52 8.78
C GLY A 62 1.36 8.33 10.05
N TYR A 63 1.03 7.10 10.45
CA TYR A 63 0.31 6.78 11.69
C TYR A 63 1.22 6.00 12.66
N ALA A 64 0.99 6.18 13.96
CA ALA A 64 1.75 5.51 15.02
C ALA A 64 0.96 5.44 16.35
N GLY A 65 1.42 4.59 17.27
CA GLY A 65 0.85 4.47 18.61
C GLY A 65 -0.64 4.09 18.58
N GLU A 66 -1.44 4.73 19.42
CA GLU A 66 -2.90 4.48 19.51
C GLU A 66 -3.67 4.81 18.24
N TYR A 67 -3.08 5.60 17.33
CA TYR A 67 -3.67 5.93 16.03
C TYR A 67 -3.35 4.87 14.96
N GLN A 68 -2.38 3.98 15.21
CA GLN A 68 -2.06 2.86 14.33
C GLN A 68 -2.89 1.63 14.76
N ARG A 69 -4.16 1.60 14.35
CA ARG A 69 -5.12 0.55 14.72
C ARG A 69 -5.20 -0.53 13.64
N THR A 70 -4.28 -1.48 13.67
CA THR A 70 -4.31 -2.68 12.83
C THR A 70 -5.07 -3.83 13.50
N ILE A 71 -5.35 -4.88 12.73
CA ILE A 71 -5.69 -6.20 13.27
C ILE A 71 -4.57 -6.64 14.22
N GLU A 72 -4.94 -7.31 15.32
CA GLU A 72 -3.99 -7.83 16.30
C GLU A 72 -2.93 -8.70 15.60
N GLU A 73 -1.67 -8.59 16.01
CA GLU A 73 -0.54 -9.10 15.23
C GLU A 73 -0.66 -10.59 14.85
N GLU A 74 -0.96 -11.45 15.81
CA GLU A 74 -1.03 -12.91 15.58
C GLU A 74 -2.24 -13.27 14.71
N ALA A 75 -3.40 -12.67 14.99
CA ALA A 75 -4.60 -12.81 14.16
C ALA A 75 -4.41 -12.26 12.74
N GLY A 76 -3.72 -11.11 12.61
CA GLY A 76 -3.41 -10.44 11.35
C GLY A 76 -2.47 -11.26 10.49
N ARG A 77 -1.44 -11.87 11.09
CA ARG A 77 -0.51 -12.78 10.41
C ARG A 77 -1.24 -14.01 9.85
N ALA A 78 -2.06 -14.66 10.67
CA ALA A 78 -2.85 -15.82 10.24
C ALA A 78 -3.86 -15.46 9.14
N PHE A 79 -4.53 -14.31 9.28
CA PHE A 79 -5.45 -13.80 8.28
C PHE A 79 -4.73 -13.52 6.95
N TRP A 80 -3.59 -12.83 6.96
CA TRP A 80 -2.84 -12.51 5.76
C TRP A 80 -2.32 -13.75 5.05
N GLN A 81 -1.81 -14.72 5.80
CA GLN A 81 -1.34 -15.99 5.24
C GLN A 81 -2.45 -16.70 4.45
N ILE A 82 -3.68 -16.72 4.97
CA ILE A 82 -4.84 -17.27 4.26
C ILE A 82 -5.09 -16.52 2.93
N LEU A 83 -4.96 -15.19 2.93
CA LEU A 83 -5.14 -14.40 1.69
C LEU A 83 -4.11 -14.79 0.63
N VAL A 84 -2.84 -14.92 1.04
CA VAL A 84 -1.72 -15.31 0.17
C VAL A 84 -1.93 -16.73 -0.38
N GLU A 85 -2.18 -17.71 0.50
CA GLU A 85 -2.37 -19.13 0.13
C GLU A 85 -3.51 -19.33 -0.88
N HIS A 86 -4.55 -18.50 -0.80
CA HIS A 86 -5.72 -18.59 -1.66
C HIS A 86 -5.69 -17.66 -2.89
N ASN A 87 -4.57 -16.98 -3.13
CA ASN A 87 -4.38 -16.03 -4.23
C ASN A 87 -5.47 -14.94 -4.24
N VAL A 88 -5.77 -14.37 -3.06
CA VAL A 88 -6.67 -13.22 -2.96
C VAL A 88 -6.02 -12.03 -3.67
N LEU A 89 -6.78 -11.38 -4.55
CA LEU A 89 -6.28 -10.26 -5.34
C LEU A 89 -6.02 -9.04 -4.44
N ALA A 90 -7.03 -8.65 -3.64
CA ALA A 90 -6.89 -7.53 -2.73
C ALA A 90 -7.71 -7.71 -1.46
N TYR A 91 -7.16 -7.21 -0.36
CA TYR A 91 -7.83 -6.89 0.88
C TYR A 91 -8.18 -5.39 0.90
N LEU A 92 -9.47 -5.07 0.88
CA LEU A 92 -9.98 -3.71 0.96
C LEU A 92 -10.32 -3.40 2.43
N CYS A 93 -9.69 -2.38 2.98
CA CYS A 93 -9.88 -1.99 4.38
C CYS A 93 -10.09 -0.48 4.53
N SER A 94 -10.45 -0.06 5.74
CA SER A 94 -10.75 1.33 6.09
C SER A 94 -10.21 1.62 7.50
N HIS A 95 -11.00 2.26 8.37
CA HIS A 95 -10.68 2.63 9.75
C HIS A 95 -9.65 3.75 9.90
N ILE A 96 -8.48 3.61 9.28
CA ILE A 96 -7.48 4.67 9.26
C ILE A 96 -7.87 5.69 8.20
N MET A 97 -7.96 6.96 8.61
CA MET A 97 -8.47 8.08 7.81
C MET A 97 -7.45 8.56 6.75
N ALA A 98 -7.02 7.65 5.89
CA ALA A 98 -6.03 7.85 4.85
C ALA A 98 -6.40 7.06 3.59
N PHE A 99 -5.70 7.35 2.50
CA PHE A 99 -5.56 6.42 1.38
C PHE A 99 -4.16 5.82 1.43
N ASP A 100 -4.06 4.50 1.30
CA ASP A 100 -2.77 3.81 1.23
C ASP A 100 -2.91 2.50 0.44
N VAL A 101 -1.87 2.14 -0.31
CA VAL A 101 -1.78 0.86 -0.99
C VAL A 101 -0.43 0.21 -0.72
N GLN A 102 -0.46 -1.05 -0.32
CA GLN A 102 0.73 -1.87 -0.13
C GLN A 102 0.54 -3.21 -0.81
N VAL A 103 1.61 -3.78 -1.34
CA VAL A 103 1.61 -5.13 -1.87
C VAL A 103 2.54 -5.98 -1.02
N GLN A 104 2.00 -7.03 -0.39
CA GLN A 104 2.80 -8.01 0.34
C GLN A 104 2.51 -9.41 -0.17
N GLN A 105 3.55 -10.11 -0.60
CA GLN A 105 3.47 -11.49 -1.08
C GLN A 105 2.41 -11.69 -2.19
N GLY A 106 2.23 -10.66 -3.04
CA GLY A 106 1.31 -10.68 -4.18
C GLY A 106 -0.13 -10.24 -3.88
N VAL A 107 -0.50 -10.00 -2.62
CA VAL A 107 -1.81 -9.51 -2.22
C VAL A 107 -1.75 -7.99 -2.00
N LEU A 108 -2.69 -7.24 -2.57
CA LEU A 108 -2.83 -5.80 -2.28
C LEU A 108 -3.57 -5.58 -0.97
N GLN A 109 -3.06 -4.76 -0.07
CA GLN A 109 -3.86 -4.09 0.95
C GLN A 109 -4.19 -2.68 0.42
N ILE A 110 -5.47 -2.41 0.18
CA ILE A 110 -5.96 -1.09 -0.24
C ILE A 110 -6.77 -0.50 0.89
N LEU A 111 -6.23 0.54 1.52
CA LEU A 111 -6.88 1.30 2.58
C LEU A 111 -7.62 2.50 1.98
N THR A 112 -8.89 2.69 2.35
CA THR A 112 -9.70 3.86 1.97
C THR A 112 -10.58 4.32 3.13
N GLY A 113 -10.07 5.20 4.00
CA GLY A 113 -10.82 5.75 5.14
C GLY A 113 -11.23 7.22 5.01
N GLY A 114 -11.04 7.85 3.86
CA GLY A 114 -11.21 9.31 3.68
C GLY A 114 -12.61 9.79 3.29
N ALA A 115 -13.68 9.03 3.53
CA ALA A 115 -15.00 9.34 2.97
C ALA A 115 -15.79 10.46 3.67
N GLY A 116 -15.27 11.10 4.73
CA GLY A 116 -15.93 12.28 5.32
C GLY A 116 -15.77 12.54 6.83
N THR A 117 -14.99 11.73 7.57
CA THR A 117 -14.74 11.99 9.01
C THR A 117 -13.71 13.13 9.17
N LEU A 118 -13.93 14.07 10.11
CA LEU A 118 -13.10 15.27 10.38
C LEU A 118 -12.80 15.36 11.89
N PRO A 119 -11.58 15.64 12.43
CA PRO A 119 -10.22 15.54 11.87
C PRO A 119 -9.20 14.88 12.85
N LEU A 120 -8.62 13.74 12.48
CA LEU A 120 -7.39 13.20 13.11
C LEU A 120 -6.42 12.70 12.02
N THR A 121 -6.41 13.37 10.87
CA THR A 121 -5.60 12.96 9.73
C THR A 121 -4.30 13.77 9.69
N PRO A 122 -3.16 13.16 9.32
CA PRO A 122 -1.99 13.90 8.90
C PRO A 122 -2.36 14.92 7.81
N ALA A 123 -1.64 16.04 7.75
CA ALA A 123 -1.88 17.10 6.76
C ALA A 123 -1.70 16.65 5.29
N THR A 124 -1.12 15.47 5.08
CA THR A 124 -0.95 14.85 3.76
C THR A 124 -2.20 14.16 3.26
N GLU A 125 -3.10 13.78 4.16
CA GLU A 125 -4.33 13.07 3.82
C GLU A 125 -5.42 14.03 3.36
N TYR A 126 -6.34 13.48 2.56
CA TYR A 126 -7.42 14.23 1.95
C TYR A 126 -8.69 13.38 1.88
N LEU A 127 -9.84 14.05 1.85
CA LEU A 127 -11.11 13.38 1.65
C LEU A 127 -11.18 12.83 0.22
N HIS A 128 -11.60 11.57 0.09
CA HIS A 128 -11.58 10.88 -1.18
C HIS A 128 -12.65 9.79 -1.31
N ALA A 129 -12.82 9.34 -2.55
CA ALA A 129 -13.49 8.09 -2.90
C ALA A 129 -12.62 7.30 -3.88
N VAL A 130 -12.60 5.97 -3.75
CA VAL A 130 -11.90 5.09 -4.68
C VAL A 130 -12.90 4.53 -5.69
N GLN A 131 -12.59 4.67 -6.97
CA GLN A 131 -13.32 4.03 -8.06
C GLN A 131 -12.46 2.93 -8.68
N CYS A 132 -12.98 1.69 -8.67
CA CYS A 132 -12.28 0.52 -9.20
C CYS A 132 -13.00 -0.10 -10.39
N ALA A 133 -12.23 -0.65 -11.32
CA ALA A 133 -12.67 -1.55 -12.38
C ALA A 133 -11.87 -2.85 -12.30
N LEU A 134 -12.54 -3.99 -12.46
CA LEU A 134 -11.93 -5.31 -12.43
C LEU A 134 -12.41 -6.11 -13.62
N ASP A 135 -11.46 -6.61 -14.40
CA ASP A 135 -11.71 -7.44 -15.57
C ASP A 135 -10.61 -8.49 -15.76
N ALA A 136 -10.57 -9.12 -16.93
CA ALA A 136 -9.59 -10.14 -17.27
C ALA A 136 -8.13 -9.67 -17.18
N ASP A 137 -7.87 -8.37 -17.36
CA ASP A 137 -6.51 -7.80 -17.30
C ASP A 137 -6.10 -7.44 -15.87
N GLY A 138 -7.05 -7.45 -14.92
CA GLY A 138 -6.81 -7.23 -13.50
C GLY A 138 -7.55 -6.01 -12.95
N LEU A 139 -7.02 -5.47 -11.85
CA LEU A 139 -7.60 -4.35 -11.12
C LEU A 139 -7.05 -3.03 -11.65
N ARG A 140 -7.93 -2.06 -11.87
CA ARG A 140 -7.56 -0.66 -12.08
C ARG A 140 -8.34 0.19 -11.09
N TYR A 141 -7.70 1.18 -10.48
CA TYR A 141 -8.42 2.16 -9.68
C TYR A 141 -7.91 3.58 -9.91
N GLN A 142 -8.78 4.53 -9.55
CA GLN A 142 -8.43 5.93 -9.34
C GLN A 142 -9.00 6.40 -8.00
N VAL A 143 -8.28 7.31 -7.35
CA VAL A 143 -8.67 7.96 -6.10
C VAL A 143 -9.09 9.38 -6.43
N LEU A 144 -10.36 9.68 -6.21
CA LEU A 144 -10.97 10.96 -6.54
C LEU A 144 -11.05 11.81 -5.28
N ASP A 145 -10.57 13.04 -5.34
CA ASP A 145 -10.82 14.01 -4.27
C ASP A 145 -12.24 14.59 -4.32
N THR A 146 -12.54 15.51 -3.41
CA THR A 146 -13.87 16.15 -3.31
C THR A 146 -14.24 17.03 -4.49
N SER A 147 -13.29 17.39 -5.36
CA SER A 147 -13.54 18.07 -6.63
C SER A 147 -13.79 17.11 -7.80
N GLY A 148 -13.62 15.81 -7.55
CA GLY A 148 -13.65 14.78 -8.59
C GLY A 148 -12.34 14.65 -9.37
N GLN A 149 -11.25 15.30 -8.93
CA GLN A 149 -9.94 15.16 -9.55
C GLN A 149 -9.30 13.85 -9.12
N ALA A 150 -8.76 13.09 -10.08
CA ALA A 150 -7.94 11.93 -9.77
C ALA A 150 -6.60 12.37 -9.16
N ARG A 151 -6.31 11.87 -7.96
CA ARG A 151 -5.09 12.18 -7.19
C ARG A 151 -4.09 11.04 -7.25
N GLU A 152 -4.60 9.82 -7.26
CA GLU A 152 -3.80 8.60 -7.27
C GLU A 152 -4.48 7.55 -8.16
N TRP A 153 -3.71 6.59 -8.66
CA TRP A 153 -4.19 5.54 -9.54
C TRP A 153 -3.25 4.34 -9.46
N LEU A 154 -3.77 3.17 -9.81
CA LEU A 154 -2.96 1.96 -9.99
C LEU A 154 -3.60 1.07 -11.04
N ARG A 155 -2.77 0.37 -11.80
CA ARG A 155 -3.15 -0.84 -12.53
C ARG A 155 -2.38 -2.03 -11.96
N TRP A 156 -3.09 -3.09 -11.63
CA TRP A 156 -2.53 -4.33 -11.10
C TRP A 156 -2.98 -5.55 -11.92
N PRO A 157 -2.05 -6.42 -12.37
CA PRO A 157 -0.60 -6.35 -12.15
C PRO A 157 0.06 -5.15 -12.85
N LEU A 158 1.17 -4.67 -12.28
CA LEU A 158 1.99 -3.64 -12.92
C LEU A 158 2.53 -4.17 -14.25
N ALA A 159 2.39 -3.39 -15.32
CA ALA A 159 3.16 -3.67 -16.53
C ALA A 159 4.57 -3.12 -16.36
N LEU A 160 5.52 -4.03 -16.20
CA LEU A 160 6.92 -3.69 -16.22
C LEU A 160 7.39 -3.44 -17.66
N PRO A 161 8.28 -2.46 -17.89
CA PRO A 161 8.90 -2.28 -19.19
C PRO A 161 9.79 -3.49 -19.54
N SER A 162 9.98 -3.74 -20.84
CA SER A 162 10.89 -4.78 -21.31
C SER A 162 12.31 -4.53 -20.80
N GLU A 163 13.12 -5.58 -20.66
CA GLU A 163 14.51 -5.46 -20.17
C GLU A 163 15.34 -4.41 -20.93
N SER A 164 15.12 -4.28 -22.24
CA SER A 164 15.78 -3.30 -23.10
C SER A 164 15.44 -1.83 -22.80
N ALA A 165 14.37 -1.57 -22.07
CA ALA A 165 13.94 -0.22 -21.69
C ALA A 165 14.47 0.20 -20.30
N TRP A 166 15.15 -0.69 -19.58
CA TRP A 166 15.82 -0.34 -18.34
C TRP A 166 17.10 0.42 -18.63
N GLN A 167 17.29 1.52 -17.92
CA GLN A 167 18.52 2.29 -17.95
C GLN A 167 19.28 2.04 -16.65
N GLU A 168 20.53 1.59 -16.78
CA GLU A 168 21.42 1.44 -15.63
C GLU A 168 21.80 2.81 -15.07
N LEU A 169 21.74 2.94 -13.74
CA LEU A 169 22.34 4.07 -13.04
C LEU A 169 23.72 3.67 -12.55
N THR A 170 24.72 4.49 -12.87
CA THR A 170 26.08 4.27 -12.39
C THR A 170 26.20 4.69 -10.92
N HIS A 171 27.03 3.97 -10.17
CA HIS A 171 27.33 4.35 -8.80
C HIS A 171 28.03 5.72 -8.76
N GLY A 172 27.52 6.62 -7.93
CA GLY A 172 28.08 7.95 -7.72
C GLY A 172 27.08 9.06 -8.06
N VAL A 173 27.61 10.18 -8.51
CA VAL A 173 26.82 11.37 -8.87
C VAL A 173 26.68 11.43 -10.39
N GLN A 174 25.44 11.52 -10.87
CA GLN A 174 25.12 11.71 -12.28
C GLN A 174 23.88 12.60 -12.42
N ASP A 175 23.70 13.17 -13.61
CA ASP A 175 22.48 13.89 -13.96
C ASP A 175 21.27 12.95 -13.97
N ALA A 176 20.08 13.51 -13.71
CA ALA A 176 18.84 12.75 -13.74
C ALA A 176 18.62 12.15 -15.15
N PRO A 177 18.39 10.83 -15.27
CA PRO A 177 18.29 10.15 -16.57
C PRO A 177 16.99 10.48 -17.32
N PHE A 178 16.02 11.06 -16.63
CA PHE A 178 14.76 11.53 -17.20
C PHE A 178 14.33 12.83 -16.54
N VAL A 179 13.56 13.62 -17.29
CA VAL A 179 12.84 14.78 -16.78
C VAL A 179 11.37 14.40 -16.81
N LEU A 180 10.73 14.36 -15.64
CA LEU A 180 9.28 14.22 -15.60
C LEU A 180 8.67 15.52 -16.13
N PRO A 181 7.64 15.46 -17.00
CA PRO A 181 6.89 16.65 -17.38
C PRO A 181 6.40 17.37 -16.12
N ASN A 182 6.39 18.72 -16.15
CA ASN A 182 5.79 19.48 -15.05
C ASN A 182 4.36 18.99 -14.80
N ALA A 183 4.01 18.74 -13.54
CA ALA A 183 2.70 18.21 -13.14
C ALA A 183 1.52 19.07 -13.61
N GLU A 184 1.74 20.36 -13.91
CA GLU A 184 0.72 21.25 -14.48
C GLU A 184 0.45 21.01 -15.97
N ALA A 185 1.40 20.40 -16.71
CA ALA A 185 1.32 20.19 -18.15
C ALA A 185 0.87 18.77 -18.55
N ALA A 186 0.94 17.82 -17.63
CA ALA A 186 0.58 16.43 -17.90
C ALA A 186 -0.75 16.07 -17.25
N GLY A 187 -1.79 15.96 -18.06
CA GLY A 187 -2.98 15.17 -17.74
C GLY A 187 -2.71 13.66 -17.72
N ASP A 188 -1.46 13.25 -17.97
CA ASP A 188 -1.03 11.86 -18.02
C ASP A 188 -0.28 11.49 -16.74
N ALA A 189 -0.78 10.46 -16.09
CA ALA A 189 -0.22 9.95 -14.87
C ALA A 189 1.05 9.13 -15.16
N HIS A 190 2.13 9.35 -14.39
CA HIS A 190 3.44 8.74 -14.67
C HIS A 190 3.78 7.62 -13.70
N LEU A 191 4.36 6.54 -14.22
CA LEU A 191 4.93 5.43 -13.44
C LEU A 191 6.44 5.40 -13.65
N VAL A 192 7.21 5.55 -12.56
CA VAL A 192 8.66 5.37 -12.55
C VAL A 192 8.96 4.11 -11.75
N ILE A 193 9.76 3.22 -12.33
CA ILE A 193 10.11 1.94 -11.71
C ILE A 193 11.62 1.90 -11.49
N TRP A 194 12.01 1.62 -10.25
CA TRP A 194 13.39 1.41 -9.86
C TRP A 194 13.59 -0.06 -9.49
N ARG A 195 14.72 -0.63 -9.91
CA ARG A 195 15.17 -1.96 -9.49
C ARG A 195 16.53 -1.81 -8.85
N PHE A 196 16.63 -2.28 -7.61
CA PHE A 196 17.87 -2.27 -6.85
C PHE A 196 18.29 -3.72 -6.58
N GLU A 197 19.59 -3.96 -6.67
CA GLU A 197 20.22 -5.23 -6.31
C GLU A 197 21.49 -4.91 -5.52
N GLY A 198 21.77 -5.72 -4.50
CA GLY A 198 22.93 -5.50 -3.64
C GLY A 198 22.91 -6.40 -2.41
N ILE A 199 23.90 -6.19 -1.55
CA ILE A 199 24.03 -6.89 -0.27
C ILE A 199 23.68 -5.89 0.83
N ALA A 200 22.67 -6.21 1.63
CA ALA A 200 22.36 -5.40 2.80
C ALA A 200 23.46 -5.55 3.87
N ALA A 201 23.79 -4.45 4.54
CA ALA A 201 24.60 -4.44 5.75
C ALA A 201 24.05 -5.39 6.82
N HIS A 202 24.91 -5.81 7.75
CA HIS A 202 24.52 -6.71 8.82
C HIS A 202 23.35 -6.15 9.64
N ALA A 203 22.35 -7.00 9.88
CA ALA A 203 21.15 -6.71 10.66
C ALA A 203 21.50 -6.59 12.16
N ALA A 204 22.06 -5.44 12.56
CA ALA A 204 22.29 -5.02 13.93
C ALA A 204 22.83 -3.58 13.97
N ASP A 205 23.64 -3.21 12.98
CA ASP A 205 24.37 -1.94 12.97
C ASP A 205 23.47 -0.74 12.72
N GLY A 206 22.26 -0.98 12.20
CA GLY A 206 21.23 0.05 11.94
C GLY A 206 21.63 1.13 10.95
N THR A 207 22.83 1.03 10.36
CA THR A 207 23.42 2.03 9.50
C THR A 207 22.61 2.15 8.20
N PRO A 208 22.14 3.35 7.84
CA PRO A 208 21.40 3.54 6.59
C PRO A 208 22.25 3.24 5.36
N GLN A 209 21.66 2.57 4.38
CA GLN A 209 22.26 2.31 3.08
C GLN A 209 21.48 3.06 2.02
N THR A 210 22.14 3.99 1.32
CA THR A 210 21.49 4.78 0.27
C THR A 210 21.45 3.98 -1.02
N LEU A 211 20.25 3.82 -1.58
CA LEU A 211 20.05 3.21 -2.90
C LEU A 211 19.96 4.29 -4.00
N LEU A 212 19.21 5.36 -3.73
CA LEU A 212 19.11 6.52 -4.62
C LEU A 212 18.80 7.77 -3.78
N SER A 213 19.45 8.88 -4.12
CA SER A 213 19.22 10.18 -3.48
C SER A 213 19.23 11.27 -4.53
N MET A 214 18.14 12.02 -4.63
CA MET A 214 18.11 13.28 -5.37
C MET A 214 18.66 14.37 -4.47
N TRP A 215 19.61 15.17 -4.94
CA TRP A 215 20.24 16.21 -4.13
C TRP A 215 20.38 17.51 -4.90
N ASN A 216 20.37 18.61 -4.16
CA ASN A 216 20.68 19.95 -4.66
C ASN A 216 21.89 20.46 -3.87
N ALA A 217 22.75 21.29 -4.47
CA ALA A 217 23.95 21.84 -3.82
C ALA A 217 23.68 22.81 -2.65
N GLY A 218 22.42 23.05 -2.30
CA GLY A 218 22.03 23.90 -1.19
C GLY A 218 22.04 23.18 0.16
N PRO A 219 21.84 23.91 1.27
CA PRO A 219 21.82 23.36 2.64
C PRO A 219 20.54 22.56 2.95
N GLN A 220 19.72 22.30 1.95
CA GLN A 220 18.39 21.69 2.10
C GLN A 220 18.53 20.17 2.12
N LEU A 221 17.58 19.49 2.77
CA LEU A 221 17.48 18.04 2.69
C LEU A 221 17.27 17.60 1.23
N ALA A 222 17.73 16.40 0.92
CA ALA A 222 17.43 15.72 -0.32
C ALA A 222 15.91 15.75 -0.58
N PRO A 223 15.45 16.25 -1.75
CA PRO A 223 14.03 16.22 -2.11
C PRO A 223 13.44 14.81 -2.11
N PHE A 224 14.27 13.82 -2.43
CA PHE A 224 13.91 12.42 -2.46
C PHE A 224 15.11 11.57 -2.05
N TRP A 225 14.89 10.63 -1.14
CA TRP A 225 15.86 9.59 -0.80
C TRP A 225 15.14 8.26 -0.65
N ILE A 226 15.74 7.20 -1.16
CA ILE A 226 15.33 5.81 -0.94
C ILE A 226 16.54 4.99 -0.53
N GLY A 227 16.35 4.14 0.47
CA GLY A 227 17.42 3.31 1.01
C GLY A 227 16.92 2.25 1.97
N LEU A 228 17.85 1.58 2.64
CA LEU A 228 17.59 0.65 3.73
C LEU A 228 17.96 1.32 5.05
N MET A 229 17.18 1.11 6.11
CA MET A 229 17.51 1.66 7.42
C MET A 229 16.95 0.85 8.60
N GLY A 230 17.51 1.11 9.78
CA GLY A 230 17.15 0.44 11.02
C GLY A 230 17.78 -0.94 11.15
N ALA A 231 17.60 -1.57 12.30
CA ALA A 231 18.19 -2.88 12.61
C ALA A 231 17.74 -3.98 11.63
N GLU A 232 16.53 -3.85 11.10
CA GLU A 232 15.94 -4.80 10.14
C GLU A 232 16.27 -4.47 8.68
N GLN A 233 17.01 -3.39 8.40
CA GLN A 233 17.34 -2.96 7.04
C GLN A 233 16.11 -2.83 6.15
N ARG A 234 15.03 -2.24 6.68
CA ARG A 234 13.77 -2.04 5.95
C ARG A 234 13.94 -0.97 4.88
N VAL A 235 13.28 -1.16 3.75
CA VAL A 235 13.19 -0.12 2.71
C VAL A 235 12.52 1.10 3.34
N ALA A 236 13.11 2.27 3.12
CA ALA A 236 12.58 3.53 3.58
C ALA A 236 12.70 4.58 2.48
N LEU A 237 11.75 5.51 2.50
CA LEU A 237 11.66 6.59 1.54
C LEU A 237 11.41 7.89 2.29
N LEU A 238 12.22 8.90 1.97
CA LEU A 238 12.14 10.24 2.51
C LEU A 238 11.76 11.19 1.37
N LEU A 239 10.66 11.92 1.54
CA LEU A 239 10.18 12.92 0.60
C LEU A 239 10.18 14.30 1.27
N SER A 240 10.95 15.23 0.72
CA SER A 240 11.04 16.61 1.21
C SER A 240 10.45 17.56 0.17
N PRO A 241 9.12 17.62 0.00
CA PRO A 241 8.49 18.42 -1.05
C PRO A 241 8.65 19.93 -0.83
N GLU A 242 8.81 20.37 0.43
CA GLU A 242 8.96 21.77 0.80
C GLU A 242 10.28 22.00 1.55
N PRO A 243 11.14 22.92 1.09
CA PRO A 243 12.35 23.30 1.82
C PRO A 243 12.04 23.78 3.24
N GLY A 244 12.79 23.27 4.23
CA GLY A 244 12.64 23.67 5.64
C GLY A 244 11.49 22.99 6.39
N ARG A 245 10.71 22.13 5.74
CA ARG A 245 9.76 21.23 6.42
C ARG A 245 10.41 19.89 6.72
N SER A 246 9.91 19.21 7.76
CA SER A 246 10.29 17.83 8.03
C SER A 246 9.95 16.94 6.83
N PRO A 247 10.83 16.01 6.44
CA PRO A 247 10.55 15.08 5.37
C PRO A 247 9.38 14.19 5.75
N ARG A 248 8.59 13.80 4.75
CA ARG A 248 7.64 12.70 4.87
C ARG A 248 8.41 11.40 4.84
N TYR A 249 8.01 10.49 5.70
CA TYR A 249 8.69 9.23 5.89
C TYR A 249 7.75 8.08 5.54
N TRP A 250 8.25 7.17 4.71
CA TRP A 250 7.55 5.95 4.34
C TRP A 250 8.47 4.76 4.63
N LEU A 251 7.90 3.77 5.30
CA LEU A 251 8.50 2.46 5.56
C LEU A 251 7.86 1.44 4.64
N GLY A 252 8.71 0.69 3.97
CA GLY A 252 8.33 -0.44 3.17
C GLY A 252 8.02 -1.69 3.97
N PRO A 253 7.42 -2.69 3.31
CA PRO A 253 7.13 -3.99 3.89
C PRO A 253 8.40 -4.74 4.30
#